data_AF-A0A0T5PMW3-F1
#
_entry.id   AF-A0A0T5PMW3-F1
#
_cell.length_a   1.000
_cell.length_b   1.000
_cell.length_c   1.000
_cell.angle_alpha   90.00
_cell.angle_beta   90.00
_cell.angle_gamma   90.00
#
_symmetry.space_group_name_H-M   'P 1'
#
loop_
_entity.id
_entity.type
_entity.pdbx_description
1 polymer ?
#
loop_
_entity_poly.entity_id
_entity_poly.type
_entity_poly.pdbx_seq_one_letter_code
_entity_poly.pdbx_strand_id
1 'polypeptide(L)' 'MAAPEPKADPKQQQHPVKREINKEKATRLAQERYPGRVLKVQSDSRQFKVRVMQSDGRVVNVVVDGRNGRVQREE' A
#
# COMPACT_ATOMS: atom_id res chain seq x y z
N MET A 1 -3.31 -39.05 9.10
CA MET A 1 -4.23 -37.97 9.52
C MET A 1 -3.85 -36.71 8.77
N ALA A 2 -4.84 -36.02 8.23
CA ALA A 2 -4.71 -34.93 7.28
C ALA A 2 -4.51 -33.57 7.98
N ALA A 3 -3.62 -32.75 7.43
CA ALA A 3 -3.95 -31.43 6.87
C ALA A 3 -2.70 -30.85 6.18
N PRO A 4 -2.75 -30.50 4.89
CA PRO A 4 -1.77 -29.58 4.31
C PRO A 4 -2.12 -28.16 4.79
N GLU A 5 -1.22 -27.53 5.54
CA GLU A 5 -1.37 -26.11 5.88
C GLU A 5 -1.31 -25.27 4.60
N PRO A 6 -2.27 -24.35 4.37
CA PRO A 6 -2.32 -23.57 3.16
C PRO A 6 -1.22 -22.51 3.21
N LYS A 7 -0.33 -22.56 2.22
CA LYS A 7 0.38 -21.45 1.57
C LYS A 7 0.00 -20.07 2.14
N ALA A 8 0.68 -19.64 3.19
CA ALA A 8 0.88 -18.22 3.41
C ALA A 8 1.93 -17.80 2.38
N ASP A 9 1.49 -17.50 1.15
CA ASP A 9 2.34 -16.86 0.16
C ASP A 9 2.99 -15.63 0.79
N PRO A 10 4.30 -15.61 1.06
CA PRO A 10 5.00 -14.39 1.43
C PRO A 10 5.32 -13.65 0.12
N LYS A 11 4.30 -13.38 -0.69
CA LYS A 11 4.42 -12.62 -1.93
C LYS A 11 4.28 -11.13 -1.61
N GLN A 12 5.36 -10.55 -1.11
CA GLN A 12 6.10 -9.44 -1.75
C GLN A 12 6.92 -8.68 -0.69
N GLN A 13 8.20 -9.02 -0.53
CA GLN A 13 9.32 -8.32 -1.19
C GLN A 13 9.39 -6.81 -0.89
N GLN A 14 10.26 -6.38 0.03
CA GLN A 14 11.63 -5.93 -0.34
C GLN A 14 12.40 -5.35 0.86
N HIS A 15 13.68 -5.65 0.84
CA HIS A 15 14.69 -5.40 1.86
C HIS A 15 14.80 -3.91 2.22
N PRO A 16 15.08 -3.54 3.49
CA PRO A 16 15.02 -2.16 3.95
C PRO A 16 16.23 -1.36 3.43
N VAL A 17 16.16 -0.91 2.18
CA VAL A 17 16.96 0.22 1.69
C VAL A 17 16.40 1.49 2.32
N LYS A 18 16.87 1.80 3.53
CA LYS A 18 17.01 3.12 4.19
C LYS A 18 16.30 4.31 3.51
N ARG A 19 14.98 4.20 3.34
CA ARG A 19 14.04 5.26 2.98
C ARG A 19 13.03 5.30 4.13
N GLU A 20 12.84 6.46 4.72
CA GLU A 20 12.03 6.67 5.93
C GLU A 20 10.58 6.17 5.76
N ILE A 21 10.09 6.20 4.51
CA ILE A 21 8.84 5.60 4.06
C ILE A 21 9.16 4.57 2.96
N ASN A 22 8.76 3.31 3.19
CA ASN A 22 8.81 2.24 2.19
C ASN A 22 7.40 1.98 1.62
N LYS A 23 7.31 1.09 0.62
CA LYS A 23 6.04 0.69 0.01
C LYS A 23 5.02 0.17 1.02
N GLU A 24 5.46 -0.64 1.98
CA GLU A 24 4.59 -1.25 2.99
C GLU A 24 3.97 -0.17 3.91
N LYS A 25 4.80 0.73 4.42
CA LYS A 25 4.40 1.86 5.27
C LYS A 25 3.48 2.81 4.53
N ALA A 26 3.75 3.11 3.25
CA ALA A 26 2.84 3.89 2.42
C ALA A 26 1.49 3.20 2.20
N THR A 27 1.50 1.89 1.97
CA THR A 27 0.27 1.10 1.81
C THR A 27 -0.55 1.11 3.09
N ARG A 28 0.11 0.90 4.24
CA ARG A 28 -0.53 0.92 5.56
C ARG A 28 -1.13 2.30 5.88
N LEU A 29 -0.38 3.37 5.68
CA LEU A 29 -0.85 4.74 5.86
C LEU A 29 -2.04 5.08 4.93
N ALA A 30 -1.97 4.66 3.67
CA ALA A 30 -3.06 4.84 2.72
C ALA A 30 -4.30 4.05 3.15
N GLN A 31 -4.14 2.80 3.60
CA GLN A 31 -5.24 1.93 4.01
C GLN A 31 -5.86 2.36 5.34
N GLU A 32 -5.08 2.88 6.29
CA GLU A 32 -5.58 3.45 7.54
C GLU A 32 -6.43 4.71 7.30
N ARG A 33 -6.07 5.53 6.30
CA ARG A 33 -6.83 6.73 5.94
C ARG A 33 -8.00 6.44 5.03
N TYR A 34 -7.85 5.47 4.14
CA TYR A 34 -8.83 5.08 3.14
C TYR A 34 -9.09 3.58 3.26
N PRO A 35 -10.08 3.18 4.08
CA PRO A 35 -10.48 1.79 4.16
C PRO A 35 -11.01 1.34 2.78
N GLY A 36 -10.42 0.26 2.27
CA GLY A 36 -10.72 -0.26 0.95
C GLY A 36 -9.72 -1.33 0.51
N ARG A 37 -9.86 -1.78 -0.73
CA ARG A 37 -9.00 -2.77 -1.36
C ARG A 37 -7.91 -2.08 -2.17
N VAL A 38 -6.67 -2.22 -1.74
CA VAL A 38 -5.52 -1.72 -2.51
C VAL A 38 -5.42 -2.54 -3.81
N LEU A 39 -5.56 -1.86 -4.94
CA LEU A 39 -5.42 -2.46 -6.26
C LEU A 39 -3.97 -2.50 -6.71
N LYS A 40 -3.24 -1.38 -6.50
CA LYS A 40 -1.88 -1.23 -7.00
C LYS A 40 -1.11 -0.19 -6.18
N VAL A 41 0.15 -0.47 -5.90
CA VAL A 41 1.08 0.45 -5.25
C VAL A 41 2.21 0.78 -6.20
N GLN A 42 2.30 2.04 -6.61
CA GLN A 42 3.40 2.57 -7.42
C GLN A 42 4.30 3.39 -6.53
N SER A 43 5.57 3.02 -6.47
CA SER A 43 6.61 3.80 -5.81
C SER A 43 7.23 4.72 -6.84
N ASP A 44 7.03 6.02 -6.68
CA ASP A 44 7.68 7.07 -7.45
C ASP A 44 8.99 7.49 -6.77
N SER A 45 9.76 8.37 -7.42
CA SER A 45 11.06 8.82 -6.89
C SER A 45 10.94 9.60 -5.58
N ARG A 46 9.80 10.29 -5.35
CA ARG A 46 9.57 11.13 -4.17
C ARG A 46 8.34 10.75 -3.35
N GLN A 47 7.44 9.93 -3.89
CA GLN A 47 6.13 9.66 -3.31
C GLN A 47 5.59 8.31 -3.77
N PHE A 48 4.61 7.77 -3.05
CA PHE A 48 4.01 6.46 -3.31
C PHE A 48 2.55 6.65 -3.70
N LYS A 49 2.15 6.20 -4.89
CA LYS A 49 0.78 6.24 -5.37
C LYS A 49 0.11 4.88 -5.15
N VAL A 50 -0.81 4.83 -4.20
CA VAL A 50 -1.62 3.67 -3.83
C VAL A 50 -3.02 3.84 -4.44
N ARG A 51 -3.40 2.97 -5.38
CA ARG A 51 -4.78 2.92 -5.89
C ARG A 51 -5.61 2.08 -4.95
N VAL A 52 -6.67 2.66 -4.40
CA VAL A 52 -7.57 2.00 -3.46
C VAL A 52 -8.97 1.97 -4.06
N MET A 53 -9.56 0.79 -4.18
CA MET A 53 -10.98 0.62 -4.47
C MET A 53 -11.75 0.66 -3.15
N GLN A 54 -12.62 1.64 -2.99
CA GLN A 54 -13.51 1.72 -1.85
C GLN A 54 -14.67 0.74 -2.00
N SER A 55 -15.34 0.42 -0.89
CA SER A 55 -16.51 -0.47 -0.89
C SER A 55 -17.68 0.05 -1.73
N ASP A 56 -17.71 1.36 -1.99
CA ASP A 56 -18.67 2.02 -2.90
C ASP A 56 -18.40 1.73 -4.39
N GLY A 57 -17.29 1.05 -4.71
CA GLY A 57 -16.85 0.80 -6.10
C GLY A 57 -16.02 1.93 -6.71
N ARG A 58 -15.85 3.05 -5.99
CA ARG A 58 -14.99 4.15 -6.41
C ARG A 58 -13.52 3.80 -6.25
N VAL A 59 -12.72 4.16 -7.23
CA VAL A 59 -11.26 4.02 -7.14
C VAL A 59 -10.67 5.39 -6.81
N VAL A 60 -10.05 5.50 -5.64
CA VAL A 60 -9.32 6.69 -5.22
C VAL A 60 -7.82 6.47 -5.40
N ASN A 61 -7.12 7.49 -5.89
CA ASN A 61 -5.68 7.47 -5.93
C ASN A 61 -5.16 8.13 -4.66
N VAL A 62 -4.36 7.41 -3.87
CA VAL A 62 -3.78 7.92 -2.63
C VAL A 62 -2.29 8.11 -2.83
N VAL A 63 -1.81 9.34 -2.75
CA VAL A 63 -0.41 9.70 -2.79
C VAL A 63 0.13 9.81 -1.37
N VAL A 64 1.25 9.13 -1.10
CA VAL A 64 1.96 9.20 0.17
C VAL A 64 3.33 9.78 -0.07
N ASP A 65 3.62 10.93 0.51
CA ASP A 65 4.94 11.54 0.39
C ASP A 65 6.01 10.67 1.09
N GLY A 66 7.08 10.37 0.36
CA GLY A 66 8.13 9.47 0.83
C GLY A 66 9.12 10.10 1.82
N ARG A 67 9.04 11.42 2.03
CA ARG A 67 9.92 12.16 2.96
C ARG A 67 9.27 12.37 4.32
N ASN A 68 7.96 12.62 4.39
CA ASN A 68 7.27 12.88 5.66
C ASN A 68 6.06 11.95 5.92
N GLY A 69 5.73 11.04 5.00
CA GLY A 69 4.59 10.14 5.14
C GLY A 69 3.23 10.83 4.98
N ARG A 70 3.19 12.02 4.35
CA ARG A 70 1.95 12.77 4.17
C ARG A 70 1.05 12.05 3.17
N VAL A 71 -0.11 11.62 3.63
CA VAL A 71 -1.12 10.93 2.83
C VAL A 71 -2.10 11.94 2.26
N GLN A 72 -2.28 11.96 0.94
CA GLN A 72 -3.26 12.78 0.23
C GLN A 72 -4.00 11.92 -0.78
N ARG A 73 -5.32 12.09 -0.92
CA ARG A 73 -6.04 11.53 -2.05
C ARG A 73 -6.02 12.52 -3.22
N GLU A 74 -5.79 11.99 -4.42
CA GLU A 74 -6.13 12.61 -5.69
C GLU A 74 -7.49 12.01 -6.11
N GLU A 75 -8.52 12.86 -6.16
CA GLU A 75 -9.88 12.52 -6.61
C GLU A 75 -10.04 12.83 -8.11
#